data_AF-A0A7J8YDE2-F1
#
_entry.id   AF-A0A7J8YDE2-F1
#
_cell.length_a   1.000
_cell.length_b   1.000
_cell.length_c   1.000
_cell.angle_alpha   90.00
_cell.angle_beta   90.00
_cell.angle_gamma   90.00
#
_symmetry.space_group_name_H-M   'P 1'
#
loop_
_entity.id
_entity.type
_entity.pdbx_description
1 polymer ?
#
loop_
_entity_poly.entity_id
_entity_poly.type
_entity_poly.pdbx_seq_one_letter_code
_entity_poly.pdbx_strand_id
1 'polypeptide(L)'
;NFLSKFLIFSIRDQPDLTAPGVDILAAWSEASTVTEDDTRRTRYNIISGTSMSCPHATGAAAYVKSFHPTWSPAAIRSALMTTAIPMTSNNNIEGEHAYGAGHINPLQATDPGLVYDAGEIDYVKFLCGQGYTIANIQLISGNSSSCSEETDGTVWDLNYPSFALSSTPGKSITRVFHRTVTNV
;
A
#
# COMPACT_ATOMS: atom_id res chain seq x y z
N ASN A 1 11.24 -17.01 -0.71
CA ASN A 1 11.28 -15.68 -1.36
C ASN A 1 9.95 -15.44 -2.06
N PHE A 2 8.85 -15.33 -1.29
CA PHE A 2 7.45 -15.38 -1.76
C PHE A 2 6.78 -14.01 -1.92
N LEU A 3 7.52 -12.92 -1.67
CA LEU A 3 7.01 -11.58 -1.85
C LEU A 3 7.03 -11.26 -3.35
N SER A 4 5.84 -10.99 -3.90
CA SER A 4 5.70 -10.53 -5.28
C SER A 4 6.32 -9.14 -5.39
N LYS A 5 7.45 -9.05 -6.09
CA LYS A 5 8.14 -7.80 -6.39
C LYS A 5 7.60 -7.24 -7.69
N PHE A 6 6.43 -6.64 -7.62
CA PHE A 6 5.96 -5.82 -8.73
C PHE A 6 6.61 -4.44 -8.61
N LEU A 7 7.71 -4.26 -9.35
CA LEU A 7 8.03 -2.95 -9.90
C LEU A 7 6.93 -2.64 -10.93
N ILE A 8 5.78 -2.16 -10.47
CA ILE A 8 5.03 -1.25 -11.32
C ILE A 8 6.00 -0.09 -11.55
N PHE A 9 6.27 0.29 -12.81
CA PHE A 9 7.00 1.51 -13.19
C PHE A 9 6.22 2.74 -12.72
N SER A 10 6.02 2.85 -11.42
CA SER A 10 5.29 3.88 -10.72
C SER A 10 6.30 4.54 -9.81
N ILE A 11 6.20 5.85 -9.72
CA ILE A 11 7.08 6.76 -8.98
C ILE A 11 6.87 6.63 -7.45
N ARG A 12 6.54 5.44 -6.97
CA ARG A 12 6.09 5.17 -5.59
C ARG A 12 6.73 3.90 -5.09
N ASP A 13 7.16 3.91 -3.83
CA ASP A 13 7.63 2.71 -3.16
C ASP A 13 6.49 1.68 -3.10
N GLN A 14 6.83 0.44 -3.43
CA GLN A 14 5.98 -0.72 -3.27
C GLN A 14 6.86 -1.88 -2.75
N PRO A 15 6.36 -2.71 -1.82
CA PRO A 15 5.04 -2.66 -1.18
C PRO A 15 4.91 -1.49 -0.17
N ASP A 16 3.69 -1.18 0.25
CA ASP A 16 3.43 -0.08 1.21
C ASP A 16 3.78 -0.48 2.66
N LEU A 17 3.46 -1.71 3.06
CA LEU A 17 3.68 -2.25 4.40
C LEU A 17 3.68 -3.78 4.37
N THR A 18 4.13 -4.39 5.46
CA THR A 18 4.22 -5.85 5.64
C THR A 18 3.27 -6.35 6.70
N ALA A 19 2.65 -7.51 6.46
CA ALA A 19 1.79 -8.20 7.41
C ALA A 19 2.06 -9.72 7.40
N PRO A 20 1.69 -10.46 8.46
CA PRO A 20 1.91 -11.90 8.55
C PRO A 20 1.30 -12.67 7.39
N GLY A 21 2.12 -13.48 6.71
CA GLY A 21 1.68 -14.26 5.54
C GLY A 21 2.40 -15.58 5.36
N VAL A 22 3.17 -16.03 6.34
CA VAL A 22 3.86 -17.32 6.31
C VAL A 22 3.27 -18.19 7.42
N ASP A 23 2.98 -19.44 7.08
CA ASP A 23 2.40 -20.45 7.96
C ASP A 23 1.13 -19.98 8.69
N ILE A 24 0.22 -19.37 7.92
CA ILE A 24 -1.04 -18.85 8.44
C ILE A 24 -2.09 -19.96 8.47
N LEU A 25 -2.58 -20.26 9.67
CA LEU A 25 -3.72 -21.15 9.89
C LEU A 25 -5.04 -20.41 9.60
N ALA A 26 -5.81 -20.88 8.63
CA ALA A 26 -7.11 -20.32 8.30
C ALA A 26 -8.12 -21.41 7.97
N ALA A 27 -9.41 -21.06 7.95
CA ALA A 27 -10.47 -21.99 7.58
C ALA A 27 -10.29 -22.50 6.14
N TRP A 28 -10.62 -23.77 5.91
CA TRP A 28 -10.47 -24.44 4.63
C TRP A 28 -11.70 -25.27 4.29
N SER A 29 -12.00 -25.39 3.00
CA SER A 29 -13.16 -26.14 2.54
C SER A 29 -12.91 -27.64 2.63
N GLU A 30 -13.82 -28.38 3.27
CA GLU A 30 -13.80 -29.86 3.31
C GLU A 30 -14.11 -30.51 1.94
N ALA A 31 -14.47 -29.70 0.93
CA ALA A 31 -14.61 -30.15 -0.45
C ALA A 31 -13.26 -30.30 -1.17
N SER A 32 -12.18 -29.74 -0.63
CA SER A 32 -10.83 -29.80 -1.20
C SER A 32 -9.86 -30.49 -0.25
N THR A 33 -8.77 -31.02 -0.78
CA THR A 33 -7.68 -31.62 0.01
C THR A 33 -6.76 -30.53 0.57
N VAL A 34 -5.92 -30.89 1.54
CA VAL A 34 -4.97 -29.95 2.18
C VAL A 34 -3.89 -29.50 1.19
N THR A 35 -3.36 -30.45 0.42
CA THR A 35 -2.48 -30.22 -0.74
C THR A 35 -2.77 -31.28 -1.82
N GLU A 36 -2.06 -31.25 -2.94
CA GLU A 36 -2.14 -32.31 -3.96
C GLU A 36 -1.64 -33.66 -3.41
N ASP A 37 -0.62 -33.65 -2.55
CA ASP A 37 -0.03 -34.84 -1.94
C ASP A 37 -0.77 -35.30 -0.66
N ASP A 38 -1.40 -34.37 0.05
CA ASP A 38 -2.11 -34.63 1.30
C ASP A 38 -3.63 -34.66 1.07
N THR A 39 -4.16 -35.88 0.93
CA THR A 39 -5.58 -36.15 0.69
C THR A 39 -6.49 -35.93 1.91
N ARG A 40 -5.93 -35.54 3.06
CA ARG A 40 -6.74 -35.22 4.24
C ARG A 40 -7.68 -34.07 3.94
N ARG A 41 -8.87 -34.12 4.56
CA ARG A 41 -9.86 -33.04 4.54
C ARG A 41 -9.95 -32.48 5.95
N THR A 42 -9.71 -31.19 6.07
CA THR A 42 -9.65 -30.51 7.35
C THR A 42 -10.42 -29.20 7.26
N ARG A 43 -11.01 -28.79 8.38
CA ARG A 43 -11.69 -27.49 8.50
C ARG A 43 -10.74 -26.30 8.51
N TYR A 44 -9.44 -26.56 8.64
CA TYR A 44 -8.38 -25.56 8.69
C TYR A 44 -7.17 -26.04 7.90
N ASN A 45 -6.47 -25.11 7.27
CA ASN A 45 -5.23 -25.36 6.54
C ASN A 45 -4.19 -24.29 6.90
N ILE A 46 -2.91 -24.66 6.80
CA ILE A 46 -1.77 -23.76 7.02
C ILE A 46 -1.15 -23.49 5.66
N ILE A 47 -1.19 -22.24 5.21
CA ILE A 47 -0.66 -21.83 3.91
C ILE A 47 0.14 -20.53 4.03
N SER A 48 1.00 -20.32 3.04
CA SER A 48 1.92 -19.19 2.97
C SER A 48 1.72 -18.42 1.67
N GLY A 49 1.78 -17.10 1.72
CA GLY A 49 1.72 -16.22 0.56
C GLY A 49 1.29 -14.79 0.92
N THR A 50 1.51 -13.85 0.00
CA THR A 50 0.98 -12.48 0.13
C THR A 50 -0.55 -12.45 0.17
N SER A 51 -1.22 -13.45 -0.41
CA SER A 51 -2.65 -13.69 -0.27
C SER A 51 -3.09 -13.89 1.18
N MET A 52 -2.20 -14.31 2.07
CA MET A 52 -2.46 -14.46 3.51
C MET A 52 -2.10 -13.17 4.29
N SER A 53 -1.12 -12.39 3.83
CA SER A 53 -0.83 -11.05 4.39
C SER A 53 -1.95 -10.05 4.11
N CYS A 54 -2.55 -10.08 2.92
CA CYS A 54 -3.61 -9.16 2.50
C CYS A 54 -4.83 -9.12 3.46
N PRO A 55 -5.43 -10.24 3.90
CA PRO A 55 -6.53 -10.21 4.85
C PRO A 55 -6.14 -9.68 6.23
N HIS A 56 -4.89 -9.85 6.68
CA HIS A 56 -4.41 -9.23 7.92
C HIS A 56 -4.37 -7.70 7.81
N ALA A 57 -3.82 -7.18 6.71
CA ALA A 57 -3.82 -5.74 6.45
C ALA A 57 -5.25 -5.18 6.30
N THR A 58 -6.13 -5.91 5.62
CA THR A 58 -7.56 -5.56 5.50
C THR A 58 -8.24 -5.52 6.87
N GLY A 59 -8.00 -6.51 7.73
CA GLY A 59 -8.55 -6.54 9.09
C GLY A 59 -8.04 -5.38 9.95
N ALA A 60 -6.76 -5.04 9.85
CA ALA A 60 -6.19 -3.88 10.53
C ALA A 60 -6.77 -2.55 10.02
N ALA A 61 -6.95 -2.40 8.71
CA ALA A 61 -7.59 -1.22 8.13
C ALA A 61 -9.05 -1.07 8.59
N ALA A 62 -9.80 -2.17 8.64
CA ALA A 62 -11.17 -2.19 9.16
C ALA A 62 -11.21 -1.87 10.66
N TYR A 63 -10.23 -2.37 11.44
CA TYR A 63 -10.08 -2.03 12.85
C TYR A 63 -9.88 -0.53 13.03
N VAL A 64 -8.93 0.09 12.33
CA VAL A 64 -8.71 1.55 12.38
C VAL A 64 -9.96 2.32 11.94
N LYS A 65 -10.62 1.89 10.85
CA LYS A 65 -11.88 2.50 10.38
C LYS A 65 -12.98 2.48 11.43
N SER A 66 -13.03 1.46 12.29
CA SER A 66 -14.03 1.37 13.36
C SER A 66 -13.87 2.45 14.44
N PHE A 67 -12.64 2.89 14.70
CA PHE A 67 -12.35 4.02 15.60
C PHE A 67 -12.47 5.36 14.90
N HIS A 68 -12.24 5.40 13.59
CA HIS A 68 -12.30 6.61 12.77
C HIS A 68 -13.24 6.47 11.57
N PRO A 69 -14.57 6.47 11.78
CA PRO A 69 -15.53 6.20 10.71
C PRO A 69 -15.51 7.22 9.58
N THR A 70 -15.04 8.44 9.83
CA THR A 70 -14.98 9.53 8.85
C THR A 70 -13.68 9.57 8.04
N TRP A 71 -12.64 8.85 8.45
CA TRP A 71 -11.35 8.88 7.75
C TRP A 71 -11.44 8.34 6.32
N SER A 72 -10.73 9.00 5.42
CA SER A 72 -10.59 8.55 4.05
C SER A 72 -9.78 7.23 3.98
N PRO A 73 -9.86 6.49 2.86
CA PRO A 73 -8.97 5.35 2.62
C PRO A 73 -7.48 5.73 2.67
N ALA A 74 -7.12 6.95 2.23
CA ALA A 74 -5.75 7.45 2.26
C ALA A 74 -5.27 7.73 3.68
N ALA A 75 -6.12 8.34 4.52
CA ALA A 75 -5.81 8.58 5.94
C ALA A 75 -5.59 7.27 6.71
N ILE A 76 -6.41 6.24 6.46
CA ILE A 76 -6.23 4.92 7.10
C ILE A 76 -4.94 4.24 6.64
N ARG A 77 -4.64 4.31 5.32
CA ARG A 77 -3.36 3.82 4.79
C ARG A 77 -2.19 4.56 5.44
N SER A 78 -2.28 5.89 5.52
CA SER A 78 -1.26 6.71 6.15
C SER A 78 -1.02 6.28 7.59
N ALA A 79 -2.07 6.14 8.40
CA ALA A 79 -1.94 5.71 9.78
C ALA A 79 -1.23 4.35 9.90
N LEU A 80 -1.63 3.37 9.09
CA LEU A 80 -1.00 2.05 9.09
C LEU A 80 0.48 2.08 8.67
N MET A 81 0.85 2.97 7.74
CA MET A 81 2.23 3.10 7.26
C MET A 81 3.11 3.87 8.25
N THR A 82 2.66 5.02 8.76
CA THR A 82 3.46 5.89 9.63
C THR A 82 3.66 5.31 11.03
N THR A 83 2.76 4.42 11.49
CA THR A 83 2.89 3.71 12.76
C THR A 83 3.43 2.29 12.62
N ALA A 84 3.85 1.88 11.41
CA ALA A 84 4.44 0.57 11.20
C ALA A 84 5.75 0.43 12.01
N ILE A 85 6.03 -0.78 12.46
CA ILE A 85 7.28 -1.10 13.16
C ILE A 85 8.38 -1.23 12.10
N PRO A 86 9.43 -0.39 12.14
CA PRO A 86 10.50 -0.44 11.15
C PRO A 86 11.17 -1.81 11.14
N MET A 87 11.45 -2.32 9.93
CA MET A 87 12.17 -3.57 9.74
C MET A 87 13.61 -3.28 9.36
N THR A 88 14.54 -4.13 9.81
CA THR A 88 15.97 -3.97 9.49
C THR A 88 16.30 -4.57 8.13
N SER A 89 17.15 -3.86 7.38
CA SER A 89 17.73 -4.30 6.10
C SER A 89 18.75 -5.43 6.22
N ASN A 90 19.21 -5.76 7.44
CA ASN A 90 20.19 -6.83 7.69
C ASN A 90 19.80 -8.19 7.06
N ASN A 91 18.49 -8.49 7.04
CA ASN A 91 17.94 -9.70 6.42
C ASN A 91 17.14 -9.39 5.13
N ASN A 92 17.06 -8.12 4.74
CA ASN A 92 16.27 -7.63 3.61
C ASN A 92 17.09 -6.60 2.83
N ILE A 93 17.96 -7.09 1.93
CA ILE A 93 18.92 -6.27 1.15
C ILE A 93 18.20 -5.22 0.28
N GLU A 94 16.93 -5.46 -0.04
CA GLU A 94 16.08 -4.56 -0.85
C GLU A 94 15.43 -3.45 -0.03
N GLY A 95 15.60 -3.45 1.30
CA GLY A 95 15.12 -2.41 2.20
C GLY A 95 13.61 -2.19 2.06
N GLU A 96 13.24 -0.93 1.85
CA GLU A 96 11.86 -0.46 1.68
C GLU A 96 11.15 -1.12 0.48
N HIS A 97 11.89 -1.58 -0.53
CA HIS A 97 11.31 -2.33 -1.66
C HIS A 97 10.93 -3.77 -1.30
N ALA A 98 11.36 -4.27 -0.13
CA ALA A 98 10.91 -5.56 0.40
C ALA A 98 9.75 -5.41 1.38
N TYR A 99 9.78 -4.42 2.28
CA TYR A 99 8.85 -4.33 3.41
C TYR A 99 8.05 -3.03 3.53
N GLY A 100 8.27 -2.06 2.63
CA GLY A 100 7.63 -0.75 2.66
C GLY A 100 7.99 0.04 3.92
N ALA A 101 6.99 0.59 4.59
CA ALA A 101 7.16 1.28 5.87
C ALA A 101 7.55 0.35 7.04
N GLY A 102 7.30 -0.96 6.90
CA GLY A 102 7.64 -1.97 7.92
C GLY A 102 6.47 -2.89 8.28
N HIS A 103 6.56 -3.52 9.44
CA HIS A 103 5.56 -4.48 9.92
C HIS A 103 4.35 -3.76 10.53
N ILE A 104 3.14 -4.16 10.14
CA ILE A 104 1.90 -3.52 10.58
C ILE A 104 1.76 -3.53 12.12
N ASN A 105 1.26 -2.42 12.66
CA ASN A 105 0.96 -2.24 14.09
C ASN A 105 -0.45 -1.63 14.26
N PRO A 106 -1.49 -2.48 14.31
CA PRO A 106 -2.88 -2.00 14.33
C PRO A 106 -3.22 -1.17 15.58
N LEU A 107 -2.55 -1.41 16.71
CA LEU A 107 -2.82 -0.72 17.96
C LEU A 107 -2.33 0.73 17.95
N GLN A 108 -1.16 0.99 17.35
CA GLN A 108 -0.69 2.38 17.21
C GLN A 108 -1.41 3.12 16.08
N ALA A 109 -1.87 2.41 15.05
CA ALA A 109 -2.55 3.03 13.91
C ALA A 109 -3.91 3.67 14.24
N THR A 110 -4.48 3.41 15.42
CA THR A 110 -5.68 4.12 15.88
C THR A 110 -5.39 5.52 16.40
N ASP A 111 -4.15 5.85 16.73
CA ASP A 111 -3.75 7.19 17.17
C ASP A 111 -2.38 7.56 16.58
N PRO A 112 -2.31 7.85 15.27
CA PRO A 112 -1.06 8.16 14.58
C PRO A 112 -0.58 9.61 14.84
N GLY A 113 -1.42 10.46 15.45
CA GLY A 113 -1.23 11.90 15.61
C GLY A 113 -1.34 12.70 14.30
N LEU A 114 -0.63 12.27 13.24
CA LEU A 114 -0.64 12.93 11.93
C LEU A 114 -0.95 11.93 10.81
N VAL A 115 -1.69 12.37 9.80
CA VAL A 115 -1.96 11.59 8.59
C VAL A 115 -1.70 12.38 7.30
N TYR A 116 -1.25 11.66 6.27
CA TYR A 116 -1.18 12.12 4.89
C TYR A 116 -2.50 11.77 4.20
N ASP A 117 -3.42 12.73 4.15
CA ASP A 117 -4.72 12.52 3.51
C ASP A 117 -4.67 12.85 2.01
N ALA A 118 -5.47 12.13 1.22
CA ALA A 118 -5.60 12.33 -0.22
C ALA A 118 -7.01 11.91 -0.68
N GLY A 119 -7.60 12.72 -1.55
CA GLY A 119 -8.90 12.47 -2.17
C GLY A 119 -8.79 11.85 -3.55
N GLU A 120 -9.93 11.54 -4.14
CA GLU A 120 -10.02 11.01 -5.50
C GLU A 120 -9.36 11.93 -6.53
N ILE A 121 -9.56 13.25 -6.40
CA ILE A 121 -8.98 14.24 -7.30
C ILE A 121 -7.45 14.24 -7.28
N ASP A 122 -6.82 13.91 -6.14
CA ASP A 122 -5.36 13.84 -6.03
C ASP A 122 -4.81 12.63 -6.80
N TYR A 123 -5.55 11.52 -6.83
CA TYR A 123 -5.21 10.36 -7.66
C TYR A 123 -5.46 10.61 -9.16
N VAL A 124 -6.52 11.35 -9.52
CA VAL A 124 -6.74 11.78 -10.91
C VAL A 124 -5.58 12.67 -11.37
N LYS A 125 -5.17 13.65 -10.55
CA LYS A 125 -3.98 14.49 -10.81
C LYS A 125 -2.72 13.67 -11.00
N PHE A 126 -2.50 12.69 -10.12
CA PHE A 126 -1.38 11.77 -10.24
C PHE A 126 -1.40 11.00 -11.57
N LEU A 127 -2.56 10.46 -11.97
CA LEU A 127 -2.70 9.74 -13.25
C LEU A 127 -2.50 10.66 -14.47
N CYS A 128 -2.99 11.90 -14.40
CA CYS A 128 -2.73 12.93 -15.42
C CYS A 128 -1.22 13.19 -15.56
N GLY A 129 -0.53 13.45 -14.45
CA GLY A 129 0.92 13.67 -14.48
C GLY A 129 1.75 12.45 -14.93
N GLN A 130 1.20 11.24 -14.80
CA GLN A 130 1.81 10.01 -15.33
C GLN A 130 1.64 9.87 -16.86
N GLY A 131 0.86 10.73 -17.50
CA GLY A 131 0.61 10.71 -18.94
C GLY A 131 -0.47 9.71 -19.37
N TYR A 132 -1.37 9.31 -18.47
CA TYR A 132 -2.52 8.49 -18.86
C TYR A 132 -3.48 9.29 -19.75
N THR A 133 -4.09 8.61 -20.73
CA THR A 133 -5.10 9.23 -21.58
C THR A 133 -6.39 9.49 -20.80
N ILE A 134 -7.14 10.53 -21.18
CA ILE A 134 -8.43 10.86 -20.55
C ILE A 134 -9.39 9.65 -20.58
N ALA A 135 -9.41 8.90 -21.69
CA ALA A 135 -10.23 7.69 -21.80
C ALA A 135 -9.86 6.62 -20.75
N ASN A 136 -8.57 6.41 -20.50
CA ASN A 136 -8.12 5.48 -19.46
C ASN A 136 -8.47 5.98 -18.06
N ILE A 137 -8.32 7.28 -17.82
CA ILE A 137 -8.66 7.89 -16.52
C ILE A 137 -10.15 7.74 -16.25
N GLN A 138 -11.02 8.06 -17.20
CA GLN A 138 -12.47 7.92 -17.05
C GLN A 138 -12.91 6.47 -16.87
N LEU A 139 -12.22 5.53 -17.53
CA LEU A 139 -12.44 4.10 -17.32
C LEU A 139 -12.06 3.65 -15.90
N ILE A 140 -10.98 4.20 -15.33
CA ILE A 140 -10.49 3.88 -13.99
C ILE A 140 -11.31 4.56 -12.90
N SER A 141 -11.62 5.84 -13.04
CA SER A 141 -12.36 6.63 -12.05
C SER A 141 -13.86 6.37 -12.11
N GLY A 142 -14.38 5.88 -13.23
CA GLY A 142 -15.81 5.64 -13.43
C GLY A 142 -16.65 6.92 -13.54
N ASN A 143 -16.01 8.08 -13.73
CA ASN A 143 -16.66 9.38 -13.86
C ASN A 143 -16.07 10.19 -15.03
N SER A 144 -16.65 11.35 -15.32
CA SER A 144 -16.21 12.24 -16.40
C SER A 144 -14.97 13.08 -16.03
N SER A 145 -14.01 12.50 -15.28
CA SER A 145 -12.74 13.16 -14.95
C SER A 145 -11.97 13.55 -16.20
N SER A 146 -11.27 14.68 -16.14
CA SER A 146 -10.44 15.19 -17.23
C SER A 146 -9.13 15.78 -16.69
N CYS A 147 -8.12 15.83 -17.56
CA CYS A 147 -6.87 16.53 -17.27
C CYS A 147 -6.94 17.94 -17.88
N SER A 148 -7.26 18.93 -17.06
CA SER A 148 -7.05 20.36 -17.27
C SER A 148 -5.73 20.84 -16.66
N GLU A 149 -5.30 22.08 -16.94
CA GLU A 149 -4.11 22.69 -16.30
C GLU A 149 -4.19 22.68 -14.76
N GLU A 150 -5.40 22.73 -14.19
CA GLU A 150 -5.64 22.68 -12.73
C GLU A 150 -5.46 21.27 -12.14
N THR A 151 -5.51 20.26 -13.00
CA THR A 151 -5.33 18.84 -12.68
C THR A 151 -4.04 18.23 -13.23
N ASP A 152 -3.24 19.01 -13.97
CA ASP A 152 -1.93 18.61 -14.45
C ASP A 152 -0.90 18.82 -13.32
N GLY A 153 -1.08 18.02 -12.26
CA GLY A 153 -0.22 18.02 -11.08
C GLY A 153 1.07 17.27 -11.34
N THR A 154 2.14 17.66 -10.64
CA THR A 154 3.35 16.84 -10.67
C THR A 154 3.05 15.49 -10.00
N VAL A 155 3.45 14.40 -10.65
CA VAL A 155 3.31 13.02 -10.14
C VAL A 155 3.87 12.89 -8.71
N TRP A 156 4.91 13.66 -8.42
CA TRP A 156 5.73 13.58 -7.22
C TRP A 156 5.05 14.24 -6.00
N ASP A 157 4.06 15.11 -6.23
CA ASP A 157 3.34 15.85 -5.19
C ASP A 157 2.06 15.14 -4.72
N LEU A 158 1.81 13.90 -5.16
CA LEU A 158 0.80 13.06 -4.50
C LEU A 158 1.15 12.97 -3.01
N ASN A 159 0.18 13.29 -2.16
CA ASN A 159 0.35 13.35 -0.71
C ASN A 159 0.47 11.96 -0.09
N TYR A 160 1.59 11.29 -0.36
CA TYR A 160 1.84 9.92 -0.01
C TYR A 160 2.79 9.83 1.21
N PRO A 161 2.58 8.90 2.15
CA PRO A 161 3.41 8.70 3.34
C PRO A 161 4.75 7.99 3.04
N SER A 162 5.28 8.15 1.81
CA SER A 162 6.63 7.72 1.44
C SER A 162 7.20 8.61 0.32
N PHE A 163 8.51 8.48 0.10
CA PHE A 163 9.26 9.28 -0.86
C PHE A 163 10.13 8.36 -1.72
N ALA A 164 9.80 8.28 -3.01
CA ALA A 164 10.58 7.53 -3.98
C ALA A 164 11.24 8.48 -4.98
N LEU A 165 12.52 8.25 -5.27
CA LEU A 165 13.26 8.98 -6.29
C LEU A 165 14.08 8.01 -7.15
N SER A 166 13.73 7.92 -8.42
CA SER A 166 14.54 7.20 -9.40
C SER A 166 15.63 8.12 -9.97
N SER A 167 16.86 7.63 -9.99
CA SER A 167 18.02 8.32 -10.55
C SER A 167 18.88 7.38 -11.39
N THR A 168 19.63 7.96 -12.33
CA THR A 168 20.64 7.22 -13.09
C THR A 168 21.96 7.19 -12.32
N PRO A 169 22.63 6.03 -12.23
CA PRO A 169 23.92 5.93 -11.54
C PRO A 169 24.92 6.96 -12.07
N GLY A 170 25.61 7.66 -11.17
CA GLY A 170 26.64 8.64 -11.52
C GLY A 170 26.14 10.04 -11.91
N LYS A 171 24.83 10.32 -11.85
CA LYS A 171 24.29 11.69 -12.02
C LYS A 171 23.80 12.24 -10.69
N SER A 172 24.16 13.49 -10.40
CA SER A 172 23.53 14.23 -9.30
C SER A 172 22.08 14.55 -9.65
N ILE A 173 21.19 14.37 -8.69
CA ILE A 173 19.78 14.69 -8.82
C ILE A 173 19.33 15.45 -7.57
N THR A 174 18.51 16.47 -7.78
CA THR A 174 17.84 17.20 -6.69
C THR A 174 16.36 17.24 -7.01
N ARG A 175 15.55 16.88 -6.02
CA ARG A 175 14.10 16.93 -6.08
C ARG A 175 13.54 17.44 -4.76
N VAL A 176 12.41 18.12 -4.86
CA VAL A 176 11.64 18.64 -3.73
C VAL A 176 10.28 17.96 -3.79
N PHE A 177 9.82 17.43 -2.67
CA PHE A 177 8.53 16.77 -2.53
C PHE A 177 7.66 17.60 -1.61
N HIS A 178 6.48 18.02 -2.08
CA HIS A 178 5.51 18.71 -1.22
C HIS A 178 4.58 17.69 -0.57
N ARG A 179 4.34 17.86 0.73
CA ARG A 179 3.43 17.03 1.51
C ARG A 179 2.61 17.90 2.47
N THR A 180 1.38 17.48 2.70
CA THR A 180 0.47 18.10 3.66
C THR A 180 0.13 17.05 4.72
N VAL A 181 0.38 17.38 5.98
CA VAL A 181 0.02 16.50 7.10
C VAL A 181 -1.14 17.12 7.88
N THR A 182 -2.13 16.31 8.19
CA THR A 182 -3.32 16.71 8.94
C THR A 182 -3.22 16.12 10.35
N ASN A 183 -3.46 16.96 11.36
CA ASN A 183 -3.59 16.53 12.75
C ASN A 183 -4.96 15.86 12.95
N VAL A 184 -4.97 14.68 13.59
CA VAL A 184 -6.17 13.83 13.72
C VAL A 184 -6.54 13.54 15.16
#